data_AF-A0A6B1FZZ2-F1
#
_entry.id   AF-A0A6B1FZZ2-F1
#
_cell.length_a   1.000
_cell.length_b   1.000
_cell.length_c   1.000
_cell.angle_alpha   90.00
_cell.angle_beta   90.00
_cell.angle_gamma   90.00
#
_symmetry.space_group_name_H-M   'P 1'
#
loop_
_entity.id
_entity.type
_entity.pdbx_description
1 polymer ?
#
loop_
_entity_poly.entity_id
_entity_poly.type
_entity_poly.pdbx_seq_one_letter_code
_entity_poly.pdbx_strand_id
1 'polypeptide(L)'
;LENRLGLSVDLPSRVHTDLAPSTPDDVSEGPGLWQKLRRLVSLDRSLDWESTERIVWHKHWWVLLVQIALPGILLLFELLFLAGGFSSFAVLQQLQTSLDAQTLLLSGGLVTLATLGWILWAVTDWWNDTYTVTEDRIIDIEKLPLFLSEQRREAQLSDIQDIRLEMNSPLKVMLNFGNIIVQTAAGEGAFTFDHVPNPRIVKEEITRRMIAWRREDERRRAHDRSKDLPDWFEMYNRLELGQARNED
;
A
#
# COMPACT_ATOMS: atom_id res chain seq x y z
N LEU A 1 -35.02 5.95 -29.77
CA LEU A 1 -33.89 5.54 -30.64
C LEU A 1 -32.76 4.84 -29.86
N GLU A 2 -32.83 4.79 -28.52
CA GLU A 2 -31.78 4.23 -27.64
C GLU A 2 -31.84 2.69 -27.49
N ASN A 3 -32.96 2.03 -27.80
CA ASN A 3 -33.12 0.58 -27.67
C ASN A 3 -32.46 -0.27 -28.80
N ARG A 4 -31.66 0.35 -29.69
CA ARG A 4 -30.96 -0.35 -30.78
C ARG A 4 -29.44 -0.42 -30.64
N LEU A 5 -28.85 0.19 -29.62
CA LEU A 5 -27.40 0.34 -29.49
C LEU A 5 -26.77 -0.35 -28.27
N GLY A 6 -27.44 -1.35 -27.67
CA GLY A 6 -26.79 -2.33 -26.78
C GLY A 6 -25.99 -1.77 -25.58
N LEU A 7 -26.24 -0.53 -25.19
CA LEU A 7 -25.56 0.15 -24.08
C LEU A 7 -26.55 0.33 -22.94
N SER A 8 -26.92 -0.78 -22.30
CA SER A 8 -27.44 -0.72 -20.93
C SER A 8 -26.25 -0.53 -20.00
N VAL A 9 -25.93 0.72 -19.70
CA VAL A 9 -25.06 1.04 -18.56
C VAL A 9 -25.90 0.74 -17.32
N ASP A 10 -25.72 -0.47 -16.78
CA ASP A 10 -26.26 -0.86 -15.49
C ASP A 10 -25.44 -0.07 -14.45
N LEU A 11 -26.00 1.04 -13.97
CA LEU A 11 -25.42 1.79 -12.86
C LEU A 11 -25.59 0.91 -11.60
N PRO A 12 -24.51 0.46 -10.93
CA PRO A 12 -24.66 -0.33 -9.73
C PRO A 12 -25.43 0.49 -8.69
N SER A 13 -26.47 -0.13 -8.15
CA SER A 13 -27.31 0.42 -7.10
C SER A 13 -26.44 0.94 -5.96
N ARG A 14 -26.52 2.24 -5.69
CA ARG A 14 -25.98 2.82 -4.46
C ARG A 14 -26.64 2.10 -3.30
N VAL A 15 -25.90 1.24 -2.62
CA VAL A 15 -26.31 0.67 -1.34
C VAL A 15 -26.26 1.82 -0.34
N HIS A 16 -27.39 2.50 -0.17
CA HIS A 16 -27.63 3.29 1.02
C HIS A 16 -27.60 2.29 2.19
N THR A 17 -26.54 2.35 3.00
CA THR A 17 -26.58 1.71 4.31
C THR A 17 -27.60 2.48 5.14
N ASP A 18 -28.84 2.01 5.12
CA ASP A 18 -29.90 2.45 6.02
C ASP A 18 -29.47 2.15 7.46
N LEU A 19 -28.86 3.13 8.12
CA LEU A 19 -28.72 3.16 9.57
C LEU A 19 -29.94 3.90 10.13
N ALA A 20 -30.91 3.14 10.64
CA ALA A 20 -31.92 3.62 11.58
C ALA A 20 -32.24 2.48 12.58
N PRO A 21 -32.64 2.76 13.84
CA PRO A 21 -33.12 4.04 14.36
C PRO A 21 -32.31 4.61 15.55
N SER A 22 -32.47 5.91 15.73
CA SER A 22 -32.12 6.69 16.92
C SER A 22 -32.91 6.28 18.16
N THR A 23 -32.24 6.18 19.31
CA THR A 23 -32.81 6.61 20.61
C THR A 23 -31.72 7.26 21.48
N PRO A 24 -32.10 8.24 22.33
CA PRO A 24 -31.22 9.29 22.82
C PRO A 24 -30.72 9.05 24.26
N ASP A 25 -29.88 9.99 24.71
CA ASP A 25 -29.36 10.21 26.07
C ASP A 25 -28.02 9.54 26.42
N ASP A 26 -26.93 10.24 26.11
CA ASP A 26 -25.99 10.65 27.16
C ASP A 26 -25.27 11.95 26.80
N VAL A 27 -25.22 12.85 27.76
CA VAL A 27 -24.70 14.22 27.70
C VAL A 27 -23.25 14.19 28.16
N SER A 28 -22.28 14.61 27.33
CA SER A 28 -21.19 15.52 27.73
C SER A 28 -20.04 15.60 26.71
N GLU A 29 -19.65 16.85 26.42
CA GLU A 29 -18.43 17.34 25.76
C GLU A 29 -18.25 17.07 24.25
N GLY A 30 -18.37 18.16 23.47
CA GLY A 30 -18.26 18.14 22.01
C GLY A 30 -16.90 17.65 21.50
N PRO A 31 -16.83 17.10 20.26
CA PRO A 31 -15.64 16.45 19.75
C PRO A 31 -14.47 17.43 19.69
N GLY A 32 -13.48 17.20 20.57
CA GLY A 32 -12.30 18.03 20.72
C GLY A 32 -11.57 18.23 19.39
N LEU A 33 -10.91 19.37 19.24
CA LEU A 33 -10.14 19.72 18.04
C LEU A 33 -9.21 18.60 17.58
N TRP A 34 -8.69 17.78 18.51
CA TRP A 34 -7.89 16.59 18.24
C TRP A 34 -8.64 15.45 17.53
N GLN A 35 -9.93 15.26 17.78
CA GLN A 35 -10.77 14.32 17.03
C GLN A 35 -11.11 14.85 15.63
N LYS A 36 -11.33 16.16 15.50
CA LYS A 36 -11.48 16.80 14.18
C LYS A 36 -10.16 16.77 13.40
N LEU A 37 -9.03 17.00 14.05
CA LEU A 37 -7.69 16.89 13.48
C LEU A 37 -7.41 15.45 13.06
N ARG A 38 -7.73 14.47 13.92
CA ARG A 38 -7.57 13.04 13.61
C ARG A 38 -8.45 12.63 12.43
N ARG A 39 -9.66 13.19 12.29
CA ARG A 39 -10.54 13.00 11.11
C ARG A 39 -10.02 13.70 9.84
N LEU A 40 -9.35 14.86 9.97
CA LEU A 40 -8.72 15.60 8.87
C LEU A 40 -7.38 14.96 8.43
N VAL A 41 -6.64 14.39 9.37
CA VAL A 41 -5.39 13.63 9.16
C VAL A 41 -5.70 12.23 8.64
N SER A 42 -6.87 11.68 9.00
CA SER A 42 -7.48 10.50 8.37
C SER A 42 -8.33 10.86 7.15
N LEU A 43 -8.02 11.95 6.43
CA LEU A 43 -8.46 12.10 5.05
C LEU A 43 -7.84 10.94 4.28
N ASP A 44 -8.61 9.86 4.28
CA ASP A 44 -8.46 8.65 3.52
C ASP A 44 -8.41 9.01 2.04
N ARG A 45 -7.21 9.38 1.60
CA ARG A 45 -6.83 9.46 0.19
C ARG A 45 -6.26 8.12 -0.28
N SER A 46 -6.56 7.02 0.45
CA SER A 46 -6.12 5.67 0.10
C SER A 46 -7.23 4.79 -0.48
N LEU A 47 -8.45 5.30 -0.56
CA LEU A 47 -9.56 4.62 -1.22
C LEU A 47 -10.15 5.54 -2.28
N ASP A 48 -9.66 5.41 -3.52
CA ASP A 48 -10.56 5.22 -4.67
C ASP A 48 -9.79 5.13 -5.98
N TRP A 49 -9.40 3.89 -6.29
CA TRP A 49 -9.63 3.33 -7.61
C TRP A 49 -10.16 1.91 -7.39
N GLU A 50 -11.39 1.83 -6.86
CA GLU A 50 -12.15 0.59 -6.84
C GLU A 50 -12.64 0.30 -8.27
N SER A 51 -11.73 -0.13 -9.14
CA SER A 51 -12.16 -1.07 -10.17
C SER A 51 -12.16 -2.43 -9.49
N THR A 52 -13.27 -3.16 -9.54
CA THR A 52 -13.51 -4.44 -8.85
C THR A 52 -12.34 -5.43 -8.95
N GLU A 53 -11.52 -5.31 -10.00
CA GLU A 53 -10.38 -6.19 -10.30
C GLU A 53 -9.05 -5.81 -9.62
N ARG A 54 -8.81 -4.53 -9.24
CA ARG A 54 -7.47 -4.05 -8.85
C ARG A 54 -7.53 -3.04 -7.69
N ILE A 55 -6.84 -3.34 -6.58
CA ILE A 55 -6.60 -2.39 -5.49
C ILE A 55 -5.14 -1.93 -5.52
N VAL A 56 -4.94 -0.63 -5.36
CA VAL A 56 -3.61 0.00 -5.33
C VAL A 56 -3.44 0.75 -4.01
N TRP A 57 -2.41 0.40 -3.23
CA TRP A 57 -2.04 1.10 -2.01
C TRP A 57 -0.79 1.95 -2.21
N HIS A 58 -0.79 3.08 -1.50
CA HIS A 58 0.34 3.98 -1.42
C HIS A 58 0.86 4.04 0.02
N LYS A 59 2.15 4.36 0.16
CA LYS A 59 2.84 4.53 1.43
C LYS A 59 2.18 5.62 2.28
N HIS A 60 2.15 5.45 3.59
CA HIS A 60 1.52 6.42 4.49
C HIS A 60 2.28 7.76 4.50
N TRP A 61 1.58 8.89 4.33
CA TRP A 61 2.17 10.24 4.24
C TRP A 61 2.93 10.69 5.51
N TRP A 62 2.55 10.15 6.68
CA TRP A 62 3.27 10.41 7.93
C TRP A 62 4.74 9.97 7.88
N VAL A 63 5.05 8.90 7.12
CA VAL A 63 6.44 8.44 6.96
C VAL A 63 7.26 9.53 6.30
N LEU A 64 6.72 10.12 5.24
CA LEU A 64 7.34 11.25 4.55
C LEU A 64 7.52 12.44 5.50
N LEU A 65 6.49 12.76 6.29
CA LEU A 65 6.57 13.86 7.26
C LEU A 65 7.69 13.63 8.27
N VAL A 66 7.80 12.45 8.87
CA VAL A 66 8.86 12.14 9.84
C VAL A 66 10.25 12.16 9.18
N GLN A 67 10.37 11.63 7.96
CA GLN A 67 11.61 11.60 7.21
C GLN A 67 12.08 13.01 6.79
N ILE A 68 11.16 13.92 6.48
CA ILE A 68 11.45 15.32 6.13
C ILE A 68 11.55 16.21 7.37
N ALA A 69 10.93 15.86 8.51
CA ALA A 69 10.88 16.72 9.69
C ALA A 69 12.28 17.09 10.19
N LEU A 70 13.18 16.12 10.34
CA LEU A 70 14.54 16.38 10.82
C LEU A 70 15.36 17.25 9.86
N PRO A 71 15.52 16.90 8.56
CA PRO A 71 16.24 17.76 7.62
C PRO A 71 15.55 19.11 7.40
N GLY A 72 14.22 19.16 7.45
CA GLY A 72 13.44 20.40 7.35
C GLY A 72 13.65 21.33 8.55
N ILE A 73 13.72 20.80 9.77
CA ILE A 73 14.07 21.58 10.97
C ILE A 73 15.50 22.09 10.87
N LEU A 74 16.45 21.27 10.43
CA LEU A 74 17.83 21.69 10.23
C LEU A 74 17.94 22.81 9.19
N LEU A 75 17.23 22.68 8.07
CA LEU A 75 17.16 23.70 7.03
C LEU A 75 16.53 24.99 7.57
N LEU A 76 15.46 24.90 8.36
CA LEU A 76 14.85 26.07 9.00
C LEU A 76 15.83 26.75 9.97
N PHE A 77 16.54 25.98 10.79
CA PHE A 77 17.57 26.49 11.68
C PHE A 77 18.71 27.17 10.92
N GLU A 78 19.15 26.57 9.81
CA GLU A 78 20.18 27.14 8.94
C GLU A 78 19.70 28.45 8.31
N LEU A 79 18.48 28.51 7.79
CA LEU A 79 17.92 29.74 7.22
C LEU A 79 17.76 30.84 8.28
N LEU A 80 17.30 30.50 9.49
CA LEU A 80 17.22 31.44 10.60
C LEU A 80 18.62 31.88 11.07
N PHE A 81 19.59 30.96 11.05
CA PHE A 81 20.99 31.28 11.34
C PHE A 81 21.62 32.15 10.27
N LEU A 82 21.28 31.99 8.98
CA LEU A 82 21.76 32.87 7.92
C LEU A 82 21.09 34.25 7.98
N ALA A 83 19.77 34.29 8.23
CA ALA A 83 19.01 35.53 8.35
C ALA A 83 19.38 36.34 9.61
N GLY A 84 19.51 35.67 10.76
CA GLY A 84 19.96 36.27 12.01
C GLY A 84 21.48 36.45 12.07
N GLY A 85 22.23 35.55 11.44
CA GLY A 85 23.68 35.55 11.30
C GLY A 85 24.21 36.80 10.63
N PHE A 86 23.44 37.43 9.74
CA PHE A 86 23.82 38.72 9.17
C PHE A 86 24.02 39.80 10.26
N SER A 87 23.25 39.75 11.34
CA SER A 87 23.36 40.68 12.47
C SER A 87 24.47 40.31 13.47
N SER A 88 24.74 39.02 13.68
CA SER A 88 25.79 38.52 14.57
C SER A 88 27.16 38.38 13.89
N PHE A 89 27.22 38.28 12.56
CA PHE A 89 28.44 38.29 11.75
C PHE A 89 29.17 39.64 11.87
N ALA A 90 28.43 40.76 11.92
CA ALA A 90 28.98 42.08 12.18
C ALA A 90 29.72 42.15 13.54
N VAL A 91 29.23 41.40 14.55
CA VAL A 91 29.85 41.30 15.88
C VAL A 91 31.06 40.35 15.87
N LEU A 92 30.98 39.22 15.16
CA LEU A 92 32.10 38.26 15.02
C LEU A 92 33.27 38.84 14.20
N GLN A 93 33.00 39.66 13.19
CA GLN A 93 34.02 40.39 12.43
C GLN A 93 34.82 41.34 13.36
N GLN A 94 34.16 41.88 14.39
CA GLN A 94 34.78 42.71 15.43
C GLN A 94 35.67 41.89 16.39
N LEU A 95 35.45 40.57 16.48
CA LEU A 95 36.23 39.61 17.27
C LEU A 95 37.38 38.94 16.47
N GLN A 96 37.74 39.47 15.29
CA GLN A 96 38.87 39.00 14.45
C GLN A 96 38.83 37.51 14.10
N THR A 97 37.64 36.90 14.00
CA THR A 97 37.52 35.50 13.57
C THR A 97 37.87 35.38 12.09
N SER A 98 38.75 34.45 11.72
CA SER A 98 39.31 34.27 10.36
C SER A 98 38.32 33.75 9.30
N LEU A 99 37.02 33.70 9.59
CA LEU A 99 36.01 33.17 8.67
C LEU A 99 35.47 34.29 7.78
N ASP A 100 35.84 34.24 6.50
CA ASP A 100 35.31 35.15 5.49
C ASP A 100 33.80 34.93 5.26
N ALA A 101 33.04 36.02 5.11
CA ALA A 101 31.60 35.99 4.86
C ALA A 101 31.26 35.17 3.62
N GLN A 102 32.11 35.27 2.60
CA GLN A 102 31.95 34.55 1.33
C GLN A 102 32.03 33.04 1.54
N THR A 103 32.97 32.58 2.37
CA THR A 103 33.12 31.15 2.70
C THR A 103 31.89 30.62 3.42
N LEU A 104 31.35 31.37 4.40
CA LEU A 104 30.13 30.98 5.13
C LEU A 104 28.90 30.90 4.22
N LEU A 105 28.72 31.88 3.33
CA LEU A 105 27.62 31.89 2.37
C LEU A 105 27.71 30.75 1.37
N LEU A 106 28.91 30.46 0.85
CA LEU A 106 29.13 29.35 -0.08
C LEU A 106 28.94 28.00 0.60
N SER A 107 29.46 27.81 1.82
CA SER A 107 29.28 26.56 2.56
C SER A 107 27.82 26.34 2.96
N GLY A 108 27.12 27.38 3.45
CA GLY A 108 25.69 27.30 3.77
C GLY A 108 24.84 27.04 2.52
N GLY A 109 25.11 27.75 1.42
CA GLY A 109 24.43 27.50 0.15
C GLY A 109 24.59 26.05 -0.32
N LEU A 110 25.79 25.48 -0.20
CA LEU A 110 26.04 24.08 -0.56
C LEU A 110 25.29 23.10 0.35
N VAL A 111 25.30 23.32 1.66
CA VAL A 111 24.55 22.48 2.62
C VAL A 111 23.05 22.56 2.34
N THR A 112 22.51 23.77 2.16
CA THR A 112 21.11 23.99 1.80
C THR A 112 20.73 23.24 0.52
N LEU A 113 21.55 23.33 -0.54
CA LEU A 113 21.31 22.59 -1.78
C LEU A 113 21.34 21.07 -1.59
N ALA A 114 22.30 20.56 -0.81
CA ALA A 114 22.38 19.14 -0.49
C ALA A 114 21.15 18.66 0.31
N THR A 115 20.69 19.44 1.29
CA THR A 115 19.48 19.12 2.07
C THR A 115 18.23 19.16 1.20
N LEU A 116 18.08 20.14 0.32
CA LEU A 116 16.97 20.20 -0.63
C LEU A 116 16.99 19.01 -1.60
N GLY A 117 18.16 18.64 -2.11
CA GLY A 117 18.34 17.45 -2.95
C GLY A 117 17.93 16.16 -2.23
N TRP A 118 18.33 16.02 -0.96
CA TRP A 118 17.93 14.89 -0.12
C TRP A 118 16.41 14.84 0.12
N ILE A 119 15.78 15.98 0.44
CA ILE A 119 14.33 16.06 0.63
C ILE A 119 13.61 15.68 -0.66
N LEU A 120 14.05 16.20 -1.81
CA LEU A 120 13.47 15.87 -3.11
C LEU A 120 13.60 14.38 -3.42
N TRP A 121 14.75 13.79 -3.11
CA TRP A 121 14.99 12.35 -3.26
C TRP A 121 14.02 11.54 -2.39
N ALA A 122 13.87 11.88 -1.11
CA ALA A 122 12.96 11.19 -0.18
C ALA A 122 11.48 11.32 -0.59
N VAL A 123 11.06 12.48 -1.12
CA VAL A 123 9.71 12.68 -1.65
C VAL A 123 9.46 11.82 -2.88
N THR A 124 10.44 11.77 -3.79
CA THR A 124 10.32 11.01 -5.04
C THR A 124 10.27 9.51 -4.76
N ASP A 125 11.11 9.02 -3.85
CA ASP A 125 11.08 7.64 -3.37
C ASP A 125 9.70 7.28 -2.78
N TRP A 126 9.19 8.10 -1.86
CA TRP A 126 7.87 7.88 -1.26
C TRP A 126 6.72 7.90 -2.26
N TRP A 127 6.80 8.72 -3.32
CA TRP A 127 5.73 8.84 -4.32
C TRP A 127 5.75 7.71 -5.35
N ASN A 128 6.92 7.11 -5.58
CA ASN A 128 7.11 6.08 -6.60
C ASN A 128 6.73 4.67 -6.11
N ASP A 129 6.79 4.40 -4.81
CA ASP A 129 6.44 3.11 -4.23
C ASP A 129 4.93 2.85 -4.34
N THR A 130 4.54 1.88 -5.17
CA THR A 130 3.13 1.54 -5.39
C THR A 130 2.90 0.03 -5.28
N TYR A 131 1.97 -0.33 -4.40
CA TYR A 131 1.59 -1.71 -4.16
C TYR A 131 0.28 -2.04 -4.85
N THR A 132 0.26 -3.03 -5.73
CA THR A 132 -0.94 -3.41 -6.49
C THR A 132 -1.36 -4.85 -6.19
N VAL A 133 -2.62 -5.07 -5.82
CA VAL A 133 -3.21 -6.41 -5.75
C VAL A 133 -4.35 -6.53 -6.75
N THR A 134 -4.28 -7.54 -7.60
CA THR A 134 -5.28 -7.87 -8.62
C THR A 134 -6.12 -9.08 -8.13
N GLU A 135 -6.98 -9.65 -8.97
CA GLU A 135 -7.80 -10.83 -8.61
C GLU A 135 -7.00 -12.13 -8.44
N ASP A 136 -5.96 -12.33 -9.25
CA ASP A 136 -5.18 -13.57 -9.34
C ASP A 136 -3.70 -13.42 -8.98
N ARG A 137 -3.21 -12.18 -8.88
CA ARG A 137 -1.80 -11.85 -8.65
C ARG A 137 -1.60 -10.64 -7.75
N ILE A 138 -0.49 -10.64 -7.05
CA ILE A 138 0.06 -9.50 -6.33
C ILE A 138 1.25 -8.97 -7.11
N ILE A 139 1.28 -7.66 -7.32
CA ILE A 139 2.30 -6.94 -8.09
C ILE A 139 2.90 -5.88 -7.17
N ASP A 140 4.21 -5.98 -6.98
CA ASP A 140 4.99 -4.99 -6.26
C ASP A 140 5.88 -4.23 -7.27
N ILE A 141 5.76 -2.90 -7.27
CA ILE A 141 6.47 -2.03 -8.19
C ILE A 141 7.30 -1.04 -7.36
N GLU A 142 8.59 -1.36 -7.23
CA GLU A 142 9.58 -0.48 -6.63
C GLU A 142 10.27 0.31 -7.75
N LYS A 143 10.15 1.64 -7.70
CA LYS A 143 10.76 2.54 -8.69
C LYS A 143 11.73 3.48 -7.99
N LEU A 144 13.02 3.25 -8.18
CA LEU A 144 14.04 4.15 -7.66
C LEU A 144 13.89 5.54 -8.32
N PRO A 145 14.10 6.62 -7.55
CA PRO A 145 14.01 7.98 -8.07
C PRO A 145 15.01 8.19 -9.21
N LEU A 146 14.67 9.11 -10.14
CA LEU A 146 15.47 9.47 -11.33
C LEU A 146 15.62 8.37 -12.39
N PHE A 147 14.65 7.43 -12.49
CA PHE A 147 14.64 6.35 -13.49
C PHE A 147 15.88 5.43 -13.42
N LEU A 148 16.56 5.40 -12.28
CA LEU A 148 17.80 4.63 -12.13
C LEU A 148 17.57 3.12 -12.15
N SER A 149 16.39 2.67 -11.72
CA SER A 149 16.01 1.26 -11.75
C SER A 149 14.51 1.10 -11.48
N GLU A 150 13.89 0.14 -12.16
CA GLU A 150 12.52 -0.32 -11.93
C GLU A 150 12.60 -1.81 -11.59
N GLN A 151 12.21 -2.16 -10.37
CA GLN A 151 12.06 -3.56 -9.97
C GLN A 151 10.57 -3.87 -9.85
N ARG A 152 10.10 -4.74 -10.74
CA ARG A 152 8.73 -5.26 -10.72
C ARG A 152 8.80 -6.72 -10.30
N ARG A 153 8.10 -7.06 -9.23
CA ARG A 153 7.97 -8.43 -8.72
C ARG A 153 6.51 -8.84 -8.78
N GLU A 154 6.25 -10.08 -9.19
CA GLU A 154 4.90 -10.61 -9.34
C GLU A 154 4.79 -11.99 -8.71
N ALA A 155 3.75 -12.20 -7.91
CA ALA A 155 3.41 -13.52 -7.38
C ALA A 155 1.93 -13.81 -7.55
N GLN A 156 1.60 -15.06 -7.86
CA GLN A 156 0.20 -15.49 -7.90
C GLN A 156 -0.38 -15.56 -6.49
N LEU A 157 -1.68 -15.30 -6.38
CA LEU A 157 -2.41 -15.42 -5.12
C LEU A 157 -2.39 -16.85 -4.57
N SER A 158 -2.24 -17.83 -5.47
CA SER A 158 -2.05 -19.25 -5.16
C SER A 158 -0.78 -19.54 -4.37
N ASP A 159 0.27 -18.75 -4.61
CA ASP A 159 1.62 -19.01 -4.10
C ASP A 159 1.82 -18.40 -2.71
N ILE A 160 0.83 -17.65 -2.21
CA ILE A 160 0.84 -17.03 -0.89
C ILE A 160 0.67 -18.12 0.17
N GLN A 161 1.66 -18.21 1.06
CA GLN A 161 1.66 -19.17 2.16
C GLN A 161 1.19 -18.53 3.47
N ASP A 162 1.71 -17.35 3.79
CA ASP A 162 1.45 -16.68 5.07
C ASP A 162 1.46 -15.15 4.91
N ILE A 163 0.66 -14.47 5.73
CA ILE A 163 0.53 -13.02 5.76
C ILE A 163 0.73 -12.53 7.20
N ARG A 164 1.87 -11.90 7.44
CA ARG A 164 2.23 -11.34 8.75
C ARG A 164 2.07 -9.84 8.75
N LEU A 165 1.67 -9.31 9.90
CA LEU A 165 1.51 -7.90 10.14
C LEU A 165 2.51 -7.48 11.21
N GLU A 166 3.30 -6.45 10.91
CA GLU A 166 4.32 -5.92 11.81
C GLU A 166 4.00 -4.49 12.20
N MET A 167 3.69 -4.30 13.48
CA MET A 167 3.43 -3.01 14.12
C MET A 167 4.26 -2.89 15.40
N ASN A 168 5.57 -3.03 15.26
CA ASN A 168 6.50 -3.20 16.39
C ASN A 168 6.71 -1.90 17.21
N SER A 169 6.02 -0.81 16.91
CA SER A 169 6.22 0.50 17.55
C SER A 169 4.89 1.11 18.02
N PRO A 170 4.82 1.72 19.22
CA PRO A 170 3.61 2.37 19.72
C PRO A 170 3.07 3.45 18.77
N LEU A 171 3.96 4.18 18.10
CA LEU A 171 3.60 5.20 17.11
C LEU A 171 2.89 4.60 15.89
N LYS A 172 3.36 3.44 15.40
CA LYS A 172 2.74 2.69 14.29
C LYS A 172 1.30 2.30 14.65
N VAL A 173 1.10 1.81 15.88
CA VAL A 173 -0.22 1.45 16.41
C VAL A 173 -1.12 2.68 16.58
N MET A 174 -0.61 3.76 17.16
CA MET A 174 -1.38 4.99 17.42
C MET A 174 -1.88 5.67 16.13
N LEU A 175 -1.04 5.66 15.10
CA LEU A 175 -1.30 6.25 13.78
C LEU A 175 -1.87 5.23 12.78
N ASN A 176 -2.11 3.99 13.22
CA ASN A 176 -2.68 2.89 12.45
C ASN A 176 -2.00 2.61 11.10
N PHE A 177 -0.67 2.66 11.05
CA PHE A 177 0.11 2.22 9.89
C PHE A 177 1.10 1.12 10.28
N GLY A 178 1.50 0.29 9.34
CA GLY A 178 2.43 -0.81 9.63
C GLY A 178 2.90 -1.52 8.38
N ASN A 179 3.68 -2.58 8.57
CA ASN A 179 4.21 -3.36 7.47
C ASN A 179 3.44 -4.68 7.33
N ILE A 180 3.25 -5.15 6.10
CA ILE A 180 2.65 -6.46 5.82
C ILE A 180 3.68 -7.29 5.07
N ILE A 181 4.04 -8.44 5.61
CA ILE A 181 4.96 -9.38 4.99
C ILE A 181 4.14 -10.53 4.43
N VAL A 182 4.15 -10.66 3.11
CA VAL A 182 3.48 -11.74 2.38
C VAL A 182 4.54 -12.73 1.94
N GLN A 183 4.54 -13.91 2.56
CA GLN A 183 5.48 -14.96 2.25
C GLN A 183 4.92 -15.81 1.11
N THR A 184 5.69 -15.92 0.01
CA THR A 184 5.28 -16.68 -1.16
C THR A 184 6.18 -17.89 -1.38
N ALA A 185 5.63 -18.93 -2.00
CA ALA A 185 6.37 -20.08 -2.51
C ALA A 185 7.08 -19.79 -3.85
N ALA A 186 6.82 -18.62 -4.45
CA ALA A 186 7.40 -18.24 -5.72
C ALA A 186 8.90 -17.98 -5.58
N GLY A 187 9.65 -18.15 -6.68
CA GLY A 187 11.10 -17.95 -6.71
C GLY A 187 11.56 -16.54 -6.36
N GLU A 188 10.66 -15.55 -6.42
CA GLU A 188 10.96 -14.13 -6.13
C GLU A 188 10.99 -13.79 -4.63
N GLY A 189 10.61 -14.72 -3.75
CA GLY A 189 10.76 -14.58 -2.30
C GLY A 189 9.56 -13.93 -1.58
N ALA A 190 9.83 -13.32 -0.42
CA ALA A 190 8.79 -12.65 0.38
C ALA A 190 8.58 -11.21 -0.10
N PHE A 191 7.31 -10.82 -0.20
CA PHE A 191 6.88 -9.46 -0.54
C PHE A 191 6.64 -8.67 0.74
N THR A 192 7.09 -7.42 0.78
CA THR A 192 6.90 -6.56 1.95
C THR A 192 6.20 -5.28 1.53
N PHE A 193 4.99 -5.08 2.07
CA PHE A 193 4.27 -3.83 1.95
C PHE A 193 4.67 -2.94 3.11
N ASP A 194 5.48 -1.92 2.84
CA ASP A 194 6.01 -1.06 3.87
C ASP A 194 5.10 0.13 4.16
N HIS A 195 4.86 0.37 5.46
CA HIS A 195 4.14 1.53 5.97
C HIS A 195 2.75 1.76 5.34
N VAL A 196 1.99 0.68 5.20
CA VAL A 196 0.63 0.68 4.66
C VAL A 196 -0.35 1.31 5.66
N PRO A 197 -1.27 2.18 5.21
CA PRO A 197 -2.37 2.67 6.04
C PRO A 197 -3.32 1.52 6.41
N ASN A 198 -3.71 1.44 7.68
CA ASN A 198 -4.65 0.44 8.18
C ASN A 198 -4.27 -1.01 7.78
N PRO A 199 -3.10 -1.53 8.19
CA PRO A 199 -2.56 -2.81 7.69
C PRO A 199 -3.47 -4.02 7.99
N ARG A 200 -4.36 -3.89 9.00
CA ARG A 200 -5.37 -4.90 9.32
C ARG A 200 -6.40 -5.08 8.20
N ILE A 201 -6.92 -3.97 7.67
CA ILE A 201 -7.91 -3.98 6.58
C ILE A 201 -7.29 -4.57 5.32
N VAL A 202 -6.06 -4.17 5.02
CA VAL A 202 -5.33 -4.69 3.85
C VAL A 202 -5.07 -6.19 3.98
N LYS A 203 -4.65 -6.67 5.16
CA LYS A 203 -4.50 -8.11 5.42
C LYS A 203 -5.83 -8.86 5.24
N GLU A 204 -6.92 -8.33 5.79
CA GLU A 204 -8.26 -8.94 5.66
C GLU A 204 -8.71 -9.02 4.19
N GLU A 205 -8.45 -7.97 3.41
CA GLU A 205 -8.80 -7.93 1.99
C GLU A 205 -7.97 -8.93 1.16
N ILE A 206 -6.65 -8.99 1.37
CA ILE A 206 -5.79 -9.99 0.71
C ILE A 206 -6.26 -11.40 1.10
N THR A 207 -6.58 -11.63 2.37
CA THR A 207 -7.06 -12.93 2.85
C THR A 207 -8.41 -13.29 2.22
N ARG A 208 -9.33 -12.33 2.12
CA ARG A 208 -10.64 -12.50 1.48
C ARG A 208 -10.48 -12.92 0.02
N ARG A 209 -9.63 -12.24 -0.75
CA ARG A 209 -9.35 -12.55 -2.15
C ARG A 209 -8.72 -13.94 -2.31
N MET A 210 -7.78 -14.29 -1.43
CA MET A 210 -7.17 -15.63 -1.41
C MET A 210 -8.21 -16.74 -1.19
N ILE A 211 -9.13 -16.55 -0.25
CA ILE A 211 -10.21 -17.51 0.03
C ILE A 211 -11.17 -17.59 -1.16
N ALA A 212 -11.53 -16.45 -1.77
CA ALA A 212 -12.39 -16.41 -2.95
C ALA A 212 -11.76 -17.17 -4.12
N TRP A 213 -10.47 -16.95 -4.39
CA TRP A 213 -9.71 -17.65 -5.42
C TRP A 213 -9.68 -19.17 -5.19
N ARG A 214 -9.38 -19.62 -3.96
CA ARG A 214 -9.37 -21.06 -3.63
C ARG A 214 -10.72 -21.73 -3.85
N ARG A 215 -11.82 -21.07 -3.49
CA ARG A 215 -13.18 -21.61 -3.72
C ARG A 215 -13.50 -21.77 -5.19
N GLU A 216 -13.08 -20.82 -6.02
CA GLU A 216 -13.30 -20.87 -7.46
C GLU A 216 -12.46 -21.98 -8.12
N ASP A 217 -11.19 -22.11 -7.72
CA ASP A 217 -10.32 -23.19 -8.17
C ASP A 217 -10.84 -24.58 -7.76
N GLU A 218 -11.34 -24.75 -6.53
CA GLU A 218 -12.00 -25.99 -6.09
C GLU A 218 -13.23 -26.32 -6.92
N ARG A 219 -14.06 -25.33 -7.27
CA ARG A 219 -15.24 -25.52 -8.13
C ARG A 219 -14.84 -25.93 -9.54
N ARG A 220 -13.81 -25.30 -10.11
CA ARG A 220 -13.29 -25.67 -11.44
C ARG A 220 -12.77 -27.10 -11.45
N ARG A 221 -11.96 -27.48 -10.45
CA ARG A 221 -11.47 -28.86 -10.31
C ARG A 221 -12.59 -29.86 -10.09
N ALA A 222 -13.63 -29.52 -9.31
CA ALA A 222 -14.79 -30.37 -9.14
C ALA A 222 -15.57 -30.56 -10.44
N HIS A 223 -15.72 -29.48 -11.22
CA HIS A 223 -16.37 -29.51 -12.52
C HIS A 223 -15.56 -30.35 -13.54
N ASP A 224 -14.25 -30.20 -13.59
CA ASP A 224 -13.41 -30.97 -14.51
C ASP A 224 -13.37 -32.45 -14.13
N ARG A 225 -13.31 -32.79 -12.83
CA ARG A 225 -13.46 -34.19 -12.37
C ARG A 225 -14.78 -34.83 -12.83
N SER A 226 -15.87 -34.05 -12.89
CA SER A 226 -17.17 -34.58 -13.34
C SER A 226 -17.19 -34.95 -14.82
N LYS A 227 -16.32 -34.36 -15.65
CA LYS A 227 -16.22 -34.67 -17.09
C LYS A 227 -15.46 -35.98 -17.36
N ASP A 228 -14.56 -36.37 -16.47
CA ASP A 228 -13.75 -37.59 -16.60
C ASP A 228 -14.44 -38.84 -16.00
N LEU A 229 -15.55 -38.66 -15.28
CA LEU A 229 -16.33 -39.77 -14.68
C LEU A 229 -16.88 -40.78 -15.72
N PRO A 230 -17.44 -40.36 -16.87
CA PRO A 230 -17.96 -41.28 -17.89
C PRO A 230 -16.93 -42.27 -18.43
N ASP A 231 -15.70 -41.80 -18.69
CA ASP A 231 -14.60 -42.64 -19.19
C ASP A 231 -14.24 -43.76 -18.19
N TRP A 232 -14.31 -43.48 -16.88
CA TRP A 232 -14.10 -44.48 -15.83
C TRP A 232 -15.19 -45.56 -15.81
N PHE A 233 -16.46 -45.18 -16.00
CA PHE A 233 -17.57 -46.13 -16.09
C PHE A 233 -17.47 -47.00 -17.35
N GLU A 234 -17.02 -46.45 -18.48
CA GLU A 234 -16.78 -47.24 -19.70
C GLU A 234 -15.64 -48.25 -19.52
N MET A 235 -14.57 -47.85 -18.84
CA MET A 235 -13.41 -48.74 -18.59
C MET A 235 -13.77 -49.91 -17.66
N TYR A 236 -14.60 -49.67 -16.64
CA TYR A 236 -15.08 -50.73 -15.75
C TYR A 236 -15.99 -51.73 -16.48
N ASN A 237 -16.96 -51.24 -17.25
CA ASN A 237 -17.83 -52.09 -18.07
C ASN A 237 -17.03 -52.95 -19.06
N ARG A 238 -15.95 -52.42 -19.64
CA ARG A 238 -15.09 -53.16 -20.56
C ARG A 238 -14.35 -54.31 -19.88
N LEU A 239 -13.88 -54.14 -18.66
CA LEU A 239 -13.18 -55.17 -17.90
C LEU A 239 -14.13 -56.30 -17.47
N GLU A 240 -15.33 -55.95 -17.02
CA GLU A 240 -16.36 -56.92 -16.62
C GLU A 240 -16.83 -57.77 -17.80
N LEU A 241 -17.06 -57.15 -18.96
CA LEU A 241 -17.38 -57.86 -20.22
C LEU A 241 -16.20 -58.70 -20.75
N GLY A 242 -14.96 -58.30 -20.47
CA GLY A 242 -13.75 -59.03 -20.84
C GLY A 242 -13.50 -60.27 -19.98
N GLN A 243 -13.84 -60.22 -18.69
CA GLN A 243 -13.76 -61.38 -17.79
C GLN A 243 -14.85 -62.41 -18.09
N ALA A 244 -16.09 -61.97 -18.30
CA ALA A 244 -17.20 -62.87 -18.67
C ALA A 244 -16.97 -63.63 -19.99
N ARG A 245 -16.13 -63.09 -20.89
CA ARG A 245 -15.80 -63.72 -22.18
C ARG A 245 -14.64 -64.73 -22.10
N ASN A 246 -13.83 -64.71 -21.05
CA ASN A 246 -12.69 -65.62 -20.88
C ASN A 246 -13.02 -66.82 -19.98
N GLU A 247 -14.23 -66.87 -19.41
CA GLU A 247 -14.72 -67.99 -18.57
C GLU A 247 -15.63 -68.98 -19.31
N ASP A 248 -15.97 -68.70 -20.58
CA ASP A 248 -16.65 -69.62 -21.53
C ASP A 248 -15.64 -70.23 -22.53
#